data_AF-A0A432UVE6-F1
#
_entry.id   AF-A0A432UVE6-F1
#
_cell.length_a   1.000
_cell.length_b   1.000
_cell.length_c   1.000
_cell.angle_alpha   90.00
_cell.angle_beta   90.00
_cell.angle_gamma   90.00
#
_symmetry.space_group_name_H-M   'P 1'
#
loop_
_entity.id
_entity.type
_entity.pdbx_description
1 polymer ?
#
loop_
_entity_poly.entity_id
_entity_poly.type
_entity_poly.pdbx_seq_one_letter_code
_entity_poly.pdbx_strand_id
1 'polypeptide(L)'
;MPILLFSLFILLAPGVIYADQESPLTDLLGNTAVCEASSFLLLDLPPGGPLYSLQKGQCERVAAGSLSSAEGYFADAACSRAIRFESSSFGQYCREEFLDPQRFGNGAYLSGREPAWRVSQGARLDISVGSVKDNHQPFMTQAVYKDVMSVNGQCQLEMRIYKKTVGDENLKPLIMLHGGSWKLRQSGYLGAEAQVSHFTEKGFVVFAPFYRLTGAKDGNIECNGVGGEDIVKDIDDALTWVLKEGRTYGAAPGRVFVTGQSAGAHLAGWLVTHRAADIERGLLLYPPTDFADFISQWRSDGMPGKTLGLSALEGFVGEPLETIDLNKTIVTDNSFPSIVEQDPGRYAPLFIIHGASDGLVPVRQAERLCNAYAGSSRPHPVGEIFTDTSQGHKQVFNCDERGSQLHVITEADHVLDVCLKLELTGFSFSECPAGGSASQQAARESLDAGREWLAGGAVLVDGAGSDGAGDESNAVANSSGGGAFGLLTLVLAALLRISRWFRGGFGRSYA
;
A
#
# COMPACT_ATOMS: atom_id res chain seq x y z
N MET A 1 -17.33 17.74 18.92
CA MET A 1 -17.42 18.10 17.48
C MET A 1 -16.53 19.27 17.08
N PRO A 2 -16.58 20.48 17.67
CA PRO A 2 -15.80 21.61 17.16
C PRO A 2 -14.27 21.48 17.39
N ILE A 3 -13.86 20.89 18.52
CA ILE A 3 -12.44 20.68 18.85
C ILE A 3 -11.83 19.57 17.97
N LEU A 4 -12.59 18.52 17.65
CA LEU A 4 -12.16 17.45 16.74
C LEU A 4 -11.93 17.98 15.32
N LEU A 5 -12.86 18.80 14.81
CA LEU A 5 -12.71 19.47 13.52
C LEU A 5 -11.48 20.38 13.51
N PHE A 6 -11.21 21.10 14.60
CA PHE A 6 -10.05 21.98 14.71
C PHE A 6 -8.72 21.21 14.73
N SER A 7 -8.65 20.07 15.42
CA SER A 7 -7.47 19.18 15.41
C SER A 7 -7.25 18.53 14.04
N LEU A 8 -8.32 18.10 13.35
CA LEU A 8 -8.24 17.56 12.00
C LEU A 8 -7.82 18.63 10.97
N PHE A 9 -8.31 19.87 11.14
CA PHE A 9 -7.94 21.01 10.29
C PHE A 9 -6.48 21.45 10.47
N ILE A 10 -5.91 21.31 11.67
CA ILE A 10 -4.49 21.59 11.94
C ILE A 10 -3.59 20.50 11.34
N LEU A 11 -4.03 19.24 11.37
CA LEU A 11 -3.33 18.10 10.75
C LEU A 11 -3.38 18.13 9.21
N LEU A 12 -4.43 18.73 8.62
CA LEU A 12 -4.66 18.78 7.17
C LEU A 12 -4.44 20.17 6.55
N ALA A 13 -3.84 21.11 7.28
CA ALA A 13 -3.59 22.46 6.77
C ALA A 13 -2.40 22.46 5.78
N PRO A 14 -2.57 22.94 4.53
CA PRO A 14 -1.49 23.03 3.57
C PRO A 14 -0.49 24.10 4.04
N GLY A 15 0.75 23.68 4.33
CA GLY A 15 1.86 24.59 4.65
C GLY A 15 2.49 24.42 6.03
N VAL A 16 2.10 23.43 6.84
CA VAL A 16 2.87 23.02 8.03
C VAL A 16 3.51 21.65 7.78
N ILE A 17 4.35 21.57 6.75
CA ILE A 17 5.10 20.36 6.40
C ILE A 17 6.57 20.66 6.68
N TYR A 18 7.00 20.47 7.93
CA TYR A 18 8.41 20.52 8.31
C TYR A 18 8.98 19.09 8.33
N ALA A 19 9.78 18.79 7.31
CA ALA A 19 11.04 18.05 7.29
C ALA A 19 11.22 16.68 8.01
N ASP A 20 10.25 16.11 8.73
CA ASP A 20 10.48 14.81 9.42
C ASP A 20 9.20 14.01 9.78
N GLN A 21 8.05 14.32 9.19
CA GLN A 21 6.77 13.69 9.57
C GLN A 21 6.39 12.52 8.65
N GLU A 22 5.86 11.47 9.27
CA GLU A 22 5.22 10.33 8.64
C GLU A 22 3.96 10.79 7.84
N SER A 23 3.40 9.93 6.99
CA SER A 23 2.21 10.22 6.16
C SER A 23 1.03 10.88 6.92
N PRO A 24 0.13 11.63 6.25
CA PRO A 24 -1.14 12.07 6.87
C PRO A 24 -1.98 10.91 7.44
N LEU A 25 -1.82 9.68 6.90
CA LEU A 25 -2.44 8.44 7.39
C LEU A 25 -1.88 7.98 8.76
N THR A 26 -0.57 8.14 9.00
CA THR A 26 0.06 7.86 10.30
C THR A 26 -0.45 8.81 11.37
N ASP A 27 -0.61 10.10 11.04
CA ASP A 27 -1.16 11.07 11.99
C ASP A 27 -2.65 10.84 12.26
N LEU A 28 -3.40 10.38 11.25
CA LEU A 28 -4.82 10.06 11.38
C LEU A 28 -5.09 8.87 12.30
N LEU A 29 -4.16 7.92 12.43
CA LEU A 29 -4.34 6.75 13.29
C LEU A 29 -3.37 6.69 14.46
N GLY A 30 -2.45 7.65 14.61
CA GLY A 30 -1.34 7.62 15.58
C GLY A 30 -1.72 7.76 17.06
N ASN A 31 -3.00 7.90 17.37
CA ASN A 31 -3.54 7.80 18.74
C ASN A 31 -4.95 7.21 18.71
N THR A 32 -5.28 6.40 19.71
CA THR A 32 -6.58 5.76 19.97
C THR A 32 -7.77 6.62 19.60
N ALA A 33 -7.82 7.87 20.08
CA ALA A 33 -8.98 8.74 19.84
C ALA A 33 -9.15 9.10 18.35
N VAL A 34 -8.04 9.25 17.62
CA VAL A 34 -8.03 9.58 16.18
C VAL A 34 -8.32 8.33 15.36
N CYS A 35 -7.76 7.17 15.75
CA CYS A 35 -8.07 5.89 15.12
C CYS A 35 -9.55 5.55 15.23
N GLU A 36 -10.17 5.65 16.41
CA GLU A 36 -11.61 5.42 16.55
C GLU A 36 -12.45 6.45 15.80
N ALA A 37 -12.03 7.72 15.84
CA ALA A 37 -12.69 8.78 15.10
C ALA A 37 -12.62 8.57 13.59
N SER A 38 -11.64 7.80 13.07
CA SER A 38 -11.55 7.46 11.63
C SER A 38 -12.65 6.51 11.14
N SER A 39 -13.56 6.06 12.01
CA SER A 39 -14.69 5.20 11.63
C SER A 39 -15.60 5.79 10.54
N PHE A 40 -15.57 7.09 10.29
CA PHE A 40 -16.28 7.71 9.14
C PHE A 40 -15.68 7.32 7.78
N LEU A 41 -14.44 6.80 7.74
CA LEU A 41 -13.81 6.27 6.54
C LEU A 41 -14.23 4.83 6.22
N LEU A 42 -14.98 4.18 7.11
CA LEU A 42 -15.39 2.80 6.95
C LEU A 42 -16.65 2.71 6.10
N LEU A 43 -16.63 1.79 5.15
CA LEU A 43 -17.82 1.36 4.43
C LEU A 43 -18.50 0.20 5.16
N ASP A 44 -19.80 0.07 4.98
CA ASP A 44 -20.54 -1.11 5.42
C ASP A 44 -20.46 -2.18 4.33
N LEU A 45 -19.51 -3.10 4.48
CA LEU A 45 -19.25 -4.17 3.53
C LEU A 45 -19.84 -5.48 4.06
N PRO A 46 -20.65 -6.21 3.27
CA PRO A 46 -21.09 -7.55 3.68
C PRO A 46 -19.89 -8.51 3.77
N PRO A 47 -19.85 -9.46 4.72
CA PRO A 47 -18.83 -10.51 4.72
C PRO A 47 -18.86 -11.33 3.43
N GLY A 48 -17.70 -11.78 2.95
CA GLY A 48 -17.55 -12.40 1.63
C GLY A 48 -18.29 -13.72 1.40
N GLY A 49 -18.54 -14.49 2.46
CA GLY A 49 -19.30 -15.73 2.36
C GLY A 49 -19.81 -16.20 3.74
N PRO A 50 -20.74 -17.17 3.75
CA PRO A 50 -21.37 -17.62 4.99
C PRO A 50 -20.39 -18.44 5.83
N LEU A 51 -20.51 -18.28 7.15
CA LEU A 51 -20.13 -19.32 8.10
C LEU A 51 -21.37 -20.19 8.40
N TYR A 52 -21.14 -21.39 8.89
CA TYR A 52 -22.20 -22.35 9.20
C TYR A 52 -22.17 -22.75 10.67
N SER A 53 -23.32 -23.12 11.23
CA SER A 53 -23.41 -23.70 12.58
C SER A 53 -24.38 -24.88 12.60
N LEU A 54 -24.15 -25.82 13.52
CA LEU A 54 -25.01 -26.98 13.69
C LEU A 54 -26.19 -26.63 14.60
N GLN A 55 -27.39 -26.52 14.03
CA GLN A 55 -28.62 -26.23 14.75
C GLN A 55 -29.58 -27.43 14.64
N LYS A 56 -29.94 -28.03 15.79
CA LYS A 56 -30.85 -29.20 15.86
C LYS A 56 -30.46 -30.35 14.91
N GLY A 57 -29.15 -30.55 14.71
CA GLY A 57 -28.61 -31.60 13.83
C GLY A 57 -28.60 -31.24 12.33
N GLN A 58 -28.95 -30.01 11.96
CA GLN A 58 -28.85 -29.48 10.60
C GLN A 58 -27.76 -28.41 10.52
N CYS A 59 -26.98 -28.42 9.43
CA CYS A 59 -25.97 -27.41 9.18
C CYS A 59 -26.61 -26.21 8.49
N GLU A 60 -26.67 -25.07 9.19
CA GLU A 60 -27.37 -23.88 8.72
C GLU A 60 -26.40 -22.72 8.52
N ARG A 61 -26.70 -21.84 7.55
CA ARG A 61 -25.94 -20.60 7.35
C ARG A 61 -26.18 -19.65 8.51
N VAL A 62 -25.12 -19.08 9.05
CA VAL A 62 -25.19 -18.04 10.07
C VAL A 62 -25.37 -16.68 9.38
N ALA A 63 -26.30 -15.87 9.87
CA ALA A 63 -26.47 -14.51 9.38
C ALA A 63 -25.24 -13.66 9.74
N ALA A 64 -24.77 -12.83 8.82
CA ALA A 64 -23.58 -11.99 9.04
C ALA A 64 -23.68 -11.15 10.33
N GLY A 65 -24.85 -10.56 10.60
CA GLY A 65 -25.09 -9.75 11.80
C GLY A 65 -25.20 -10.52 13.12
N SER A 66 -25.22 -11.87 13.07
CA SER A 66 -25.26 -12.72 14.27
C SER A 66 -23.90 -13.35 14.60
N LEU A 67 -22.84 -13.01 13.86
CA LEU A 67 -21.49 -13.50 14.14
C LEU A 67 -20.97 -12.90 15.45
N SER A 68 -20.71 -13.78 16.42
CA SER A 68 -20.06 -13.44 17.69
C SER A 68 -18.90 -14.39 17.96
N SER A 69 -17.93 -13.97 18.78
CA SER A 69 -16.85 -14.84 19.25
C SER A 69 -17.41 -16.12 19.89
N ALA A 70 -17.20 -17.25 19.22
CA ALA A 70 -17.67 -18.57 19.66
C ALA A 70 -16.94 -19.69 18.91
N GLU A 71 -16.95 -20.87 19.52
CA GLU A 71 -16.67 -22.13 18.84
C GLU A 71 -17.94 -22.69 18.18
N GLY A 72 -17.80 -23.69 17.32
CA GLY A 72 -18.93 -24.35 16.66
C GLY A 72 -19.36 -23.70 15.34
N TYR A 73 -18.53 -22.82 14.78
CA TYR A 73 -18.65 -22.41 13.39
C TYR A 73 -17.93 -23.38 12.46
N PHE A 74 -18.41 -23.44 11.23
CA PHE A 74 -17.84 -24.28 10.18
C PHE A 74 -17.66 -23.47 8.90
N ALA A 75 -16.62 -23.84 8.15
CA ALA A 75 -16.29 -23.22 6.88
C ALA A 75 -17.08 -23.79 5.69
N ASP A 76 -17.93 -24.81 5.89
CA ASP A 76 -18.68 -25.49 4.83
C ASP A 76 -20.10 -25.86 5.26
N ALA A 77 -20.96 -26.03 4.24
CA ALA A 77 -22.37 -26.37 4.40
C ALA A 77 -22.62 -27.80 4.91
N ALA A 78 -21.60 -28.64 5.00
CA ALA A 78 -21.71 -29.96 5.62
C ALA A 78 -21.33 -29.95 7.11
N CYS A 79 -20.91 -28.79 7.65
CA CYS A 79 -20.38 -28.65 9.00
C CYS A 79 -19.25 -29.65 9.28
N SER A 80 -18.35 -29.83 8.32
CA SER A 80 -17.25 -30.81 8.39
C SER A 80 -15.90 -30.18 8.74
N ARG A 81 -15.68 -28.91 8.40
CA ARG A 81 -14.45 -28.15 8.70
C ARG A 81 -14.76 -27.10 9.77
N ALA A 82 -14.58 -27.49 11.02
CA ALA A 82 -14.75 -26.59 12.15
C ALA A 82 -13.72 -25.46 12.11
N ILE A 83 -14.14 -24.27 12.54
CA ILE A 83 -13.27 -23.10 12.70
C ILE A 83 -13.55 -22.44 14.04
N ARG A 84 -12.51 -21.80 14.58
CA ARG A 84 -12.66 -20.80 15.63
C ARG A 84 -12.90 -19.44 15.00
N PHE A 85 -13.90 -18.71 15.48
CA PHE A 85 -14.20 -17.36 15.01
C PHE A 85 -14.16 -16.35 16.16
N GLU A 86 -13.51 -15.22 15.93
CA GLU A 86 -13.43 -14.10 16.86
C GLU A 86 -13.96 -12.83 16.21
N SER A 87 -14.98 -12.23 16.84
CA SER A 87 -15.51 -10.95 16.43
C SER A 87 -14.77 -9.82 17.14
N SER A 88 -14.39 -8.77 16.40
CA SER A 88 -13.90 -7.52 16.96
C SER A 88 -14.64 -6.34 16.33
N SER A 89 -14.96 -5.34 17.14
CA SER A 89 -15.41 -4.04 16.64
C SER A 89 -14.22 -3.24 16.08
N PHE A 90 -14.49 -2.25 15.23
CA PHE A 90 -13.45 -1.35 14.74
C PHE A 90 -12.71 -0.62 15.89
N GLY A 91 -13.42 -0.19 16.93
CA GLY A 91 -12.79 0.45 18.09
C GLY A 91 -11.85 -0.48 18.86
N GLN A 92 -12.18 -1.78 18.95
CA GLN A 92 -11.28 -2.78 19.51
C GLN A 92 -10.06 -3.01 18.61
N TYR A 93 -10.27 -3.14 17.29
CA TYR A 93 -9.16 -3.22 16.33
C TYR A 93 -8.20 -2.04 16.48
N CYS A 94 -8.71 -0.80 16.55
CA CYS A 94 -7.89 0.39 16.75
C CYS A 94 -7.05 0.32 18.04
N ARG A 95 -7.71 0.15 19.19
CA ARG A 95 -7.07 0.24 20.51
C ARG A 95 -6.17 -0.93 20.85
N GLU A 96 -6.63 -2.13 20.51
CA GLU A 96 -6.12 -3.37 21.06
C GLU A 96 -5.33 -4.18 20.04
N GLU A 97 -5.23 -3.71 18.80
CA GLU A 97 -4.45 -4.37 17.76
C GLU A 97 -3.62 -3.38 16.98
N PHE A 98 -4.25 -2.49 16.21
CA PHE A 98 -3.56 -1.59 15.28
C PHE A 98 -2.52 -0.71 15.98
N LEU A 99 -2.88 -0.12 17.13
CA LEU A 99 -2.01 0.80 17.89
C LEU A 99 -1.05 0.12 18.86
N ASP A 100 -1.17 -1.19 19.08
CA ASP A 100 -0.34 -1.90 20.05
C ASP A 100 0.87 -2.52 19.34
N PRO A 101 2.10 -1.97 19.50
CA PRO A 101 3.30 -2.49 18.84
C PRO A 101 3.66 -3.91 19.32
N GLN A 102 3.13 -4.35 20.48
CA GLN A 102 3.32 -5.71 20.98
C GLN A 102 2.37 -6.71 20.31
N ARG A 103 1.40 -6.24 19.52
CA ARG A 103 0.41 -7.09 18.83
C ARG A 103 0.46 -6.95 17.32
N PHE A 104 0.53 -5.72 16.79
CA PHE A 104 0.46 -5.49 15.36
C PHE A 104 1.69 -6.01 14.62
N GLY A 105 1.52 -7.12 13.90
CA GLY A 105 2.59 -7.75 13.14
C GLY A 105 3.63 -8.45 14.01
N ASN A 106 3.36 -8.62 15.32
CA ASN A 106 4.24 -9.30 16.25
C ASN A 106 3.76 -10.74 16.47
N GLY A 107 4.48 -11.70 15.88
CA GLY A 107 4.18 -13.12 16.01
C GLY A 107 4.24 -13.63 17.45
N ALA A 108 4.95 -12.95 18.36
CA ALA A 108 5.00 -13.33 19.77
C ALA A 108 3.64 -13.27 20.47
N TYR A 109 2.74 -12.40 19.99
CA TYR A 109 1.36 -12.36 20.47
C TYR A 109 0.57 -13.63 20.12
N LEU A 110 0.92 -14.27 19.01
CA LEU A 110 0.25 -15.46 18.48
C LEU A 110 0.80 -16.76 19.08
N SER A 111 2.01 -16.74 19.61
CA SER A 111 2.68 -17.91 20.18
C SER A 111 1.85 -18.56 21.29
N GLY A 112 1.54 -19.84 21.12
CA GLY A 112 0.71 -20.62 22.05
C GLY A 112 -0.81 -20.39 21.93
N ARG A 113 -1.26 -19.61 20.94
CA ARG A 113 -2.69 -19.42 20.64
C ARG A 113 -3.11 -20.27 19.44
N GLU A 114 -4.31 -20.82 19.51
CA GLU A 114 -4.91 -21.46 18.34
C GLU A 114 -5.34 -20.39 17.32
N PRO A 115 -5.13 -20.62 16.01
CA PRO A 115 -5.59 -19.70 14.97
C PRO A 115 -7.11 -19.51 15.01
N ALA A 116 -7.55 -18.26 14.93
CA ALA A 116 -8.95 -17.90 14.78
C ALA A 116 -9.16 -17.11 13.49
N TRP A 117 -10.31 -17.30 12.86
CA TRP A 117 -10.78 -16.44 11.77
C TRP A 117 -11.55 -15.26 12.35
N ARG A 118 -11.45 -14.12 11.66
CA ARG A 118 -12.16 -12.88 11.97
C ARG A 118 -12.46 -12.13 10.69
N VAL A 119 -13.30 -11.10 10.76
CA VAL A 119 -13.48 -10.18 9.63
C VAL A 119 -12.39 -9.09 9.66
N SER A 120 -11.82 -8.73 8.51
CA SER A 120 -10.78 -7.69 8.46
C SER A 120 -11.38 -6.30 8.61
N GLN A 121 -11.04 -5.60 9.69
CA GLN A 121 -11.52 -4.25 9.94
C GLN A 121 -10.86 -3.22 9.01
N GLY A 122 -9.56 -3.35 8.72
CA GLY A 122 -8.84 -2.45 7.82
C GLY A 122 -9.34 -2.50 6.37
N ALA A 123 -9.82 -3.65 5.90
CA ALA A 123 -10.33 -3.83 4.53
C ALA A 123 -11.62 -3.04 4.22
N ARG A 124 -12.23 -2.39 5.23
CA ARG A 124 -13.41 -1.53 5.08
C ARG A 124 -13.06 -0.06 4.84
N LEU A 125 -11.80 0.32 4.99
CA LEU A 125 -11.36 1.71 4.84
C LEU A 125 -11.40 2.14 3.37
N ASP A 126 -12.19 3.16 3.06
CA ASP A 126 -12.28 3.73 1.70
C ASP A 126 -11.27 4.85 1.48
N ILE A 127 -9.99 4.51 1.65
CA ILE A 127 -8.87 5.46 1.60
C ILE A 127 -8.06 5.36 0.31
N SER A 128 -8.55 4.64 -0.70
CA SER A 128 -7.89 4.48 -1.99
C SER A 128 -8.57 5.26 -3.11
N VAL A 129 -7.81 5.55 -4.16
CA VAL A 129 -8.31 6.24 -5.35
C VAL A 129 -9.45 5.45 -6.01
N GLY A 130 -9.35 4.10 -6.00
CA GLY A 130 -10.42 3.16 -6.31
C GLY A 130 -11.13 2.71 -5.04
N SER A 131 -12.46 2.72 -5.03
CA SER A 131 -13.26 2.45 -3.83
C SER A 131 -13.49 0.96 -3.62
N VAL A 132 -13.63 0.54 -2.35
CA VAL A 132 -13.99 -0.85 -1.97
C VAL A 132 -15.49 -1.08 -1.77
N LYS A 133 -16.33 -0.07 -2.05
CA LYS A 133 -17.79 -0.11 -1.80
C LYS A 133 -18.55 -1.30 -2.39
N ASP A 134 -18.06 -1.84 -3.51
CA ASP A 134 -18.72 -2.94 -4.23
C ASP A 134 -18.08 -4.31 -3.86
N ASN A 135 -17.09 -4.31 -2.97
CA ASN A 135 -16.41 -5.52 -2.50
C ASN A 135 -17.05 -6.08 -1.24
N HIS A 136 -16.68 -7.31 -0.89
CA HIS A 136 -17.00 -7.90 0.39
C HIS A 136 -15.88 -7.67 1.41
N GLN A 137 -16.25 -7.64 2.69
CA GLN A 137 -15.29 -7.70 3.78
C GLN A 137 -14.67 -9.11 3.82
N PRO A 138 -13.34 -9.25 3.62
CA PRO A 138 -12.69 -10.54 3.66
C PRO A 138 -12.56 -11.05 5.11
N PHE A 139 -12.50 -12.37 5.24
CA PHE A 139 -12.04 -13.00 6.47
C PHE A 139 -10.52 -12.97 6.52
N MET A 140 -9.98 -12.85 7.73
CA MET A 140 -8.56 -12.87 8.02
C MET A 140 -8.25 -13.83 9.16
N THR A 141 -7.10 -14.49 9.07
CA THR A 141 -6.45 -15.20 10.18
C THR A 141 -4.95 -14.89 10.20
N GLN A 142 -4.25 -15.36 11.22
CA GLN A 142 -2.85 -15.05 11.46
C GLN A 142 -2.04 -16.32 11.74
N ALA A 143 -0.76 -16.30 11.39
CA ALA A 143 0.19 -17.33 11.74
C ALA A 143 1.57 -16.73 12.05
N VAL A 144 2.37 -17.42 12.85
CA VAL A 144 3.81 -17.14 12.95
C VAL A 144 4.48 -17.85 11.78
N TYR A 145 5.16 -17.10 10.90
CA TYR A 145 5.86 -17.71 9.75
C TYR A 145 7.36 -17.80 9.95
N LYS A 146 7.93 -16.98 10.84
CA LYS A 146 9.36 -16.94 11.12
C LYS A 146 9.64 -16.60 12.57
N ASP A 147 10.70 -17.22 13.08
CA ASP A 147 11.28 -16.98 14.40
C ASP A 147 12.78 -16.78 14.22
N VAL A 148 13.31 -15.66 14.71
CA VAL A 148 14.72 -15.30 14.55
C VAL A 148 15.23 -14.58 15.80
N MET A 149 16.44 -14.94 16.23
CA MET A 149 17.10 -14.24 17.32
C MET A 149 17.74 -12.94 16.80
N SER A 150 17.36 -11.81 17.37
CA SER A 150 17.98 -10.51 17.12
C SER A 150 18.84 -10.08 18.31
N VAL A 151 19.53 -8.95 18.16
CA VAL A 151 20.29 -8.33 19.26
C VAL A 151 19.41 -7.88 20.43
N ASN A 152 18.12 -7.65 20.18
CA ASN A 152 17.15 -7.15 21.16
C ASN A 152 16.28 -8.27 21.75
N GLY A 153 16.42 -9.52 21.29
CA GLY A 153 15.66 -10.67 21.77
C GLY A 153 15.08 -11.52 20.65
N GLN A 154 14.13 -12.38 20.99
CA GLN A 154 13.47 -13.25 20.04
C GLN A 154 12.45 -12.46 19.22
N CYS A 155 12.68 -12.33 17.92
CA CYS A 155 11.72 -11.74 16.98
C CYS A 155 10.90 -12.84 16.32
N GLN A 156 9.57 -12.77 16.46
CA GLN A 156 8.64 -13.65 15.77
C GLN A 156 7.81 -12.82 14.79
N LEU A 157 7.79 -13.22 13.52
CA LEU A 157 7.12 -12.47 12.46
C LEU A 157 5.77 -13.10 12.10
N GLU A 158 4.78 -12.22 11.97
CA GLU A 158 3.41 -12.57 11.66
C GLU A 158 3.16 -12.62 10.15
N MET A 159 2.36 -13.60 9.73
CA MET A 159 1.71 -13.67 8.43
C MET A 159 0.22 -13.45 8.64
N ARG A 160 -0.37 -12.45 7.96
CA ARG A 160 -1.82 -12.32 7.86
C ARG A 160 -2.31 -12.99 6.59
N ILE A 161 -3.40 -13.75 6.70
CA ILE A 161 -3.97 -14.51 5.60
C ILE A 161 -5.40 -14.08 5.37
N TYR A 162 -5.72 -13.61 4.17
CA TYR A 162 -7.04 -13.12 3.80
C TYR A 162 -7.66 -13.97 2.69
N LYS A 163 -8.96 -14.22 2.81
CA LYS A 163 -9.77 -14.72 1.69
C LYS A 163 -11.23 -14.29 1.82
N LYS A 164 -11.92 -14.29 0.69
CA LYS A 164 -13.33 -13.87 0.62
C LYS A 164 -14.23 -14.75 1.48
N THR A 165 -14.11 -16.07 1.35
CA THR A 165 -14.84 -17.03 2.19
C THR A 165 -13.87 -17.97 2.90
N VAL A 166 -14.08 -18.23 4.19
CA VAL A 166 -13.23 -19.15 4.99
C VAL A 166 -13.17 -20.55 4.38
N GLY A 167 -14.23 -20.97 3.68
CA GLY A 167 -14.31 -22.29 3.07
C GLY A 167 -13.66 -22.46 1.70
N ASP A 168 -13.24 -21.37 1.06
CA ASP A 168 -12.74 -21.44 -0.31
C ASP A 168 -11.38 -22.15 -0.37
N GLU A 169 -11.20 -22.97 -1.41
CA GLU A 169 -10.01 -23.75 -1.73
C GLU A 169 -9.62 -23.54 -3.19
N ASN A 170 -8.42 -24.00 -3.57
CA ASN A 170 -7.83 -23.83 -4.90
C ASN A 170 -7.75 -22.35 -5.36
N LEU A 171 -7.50 -21.46 -4.40
CA LEU A 171 -7.34 -20.02 -4.60
C LEU A 171 -5.92 -19.70 -5.10
N LYS A 172 -5.76 -18.63 -5.87
CA LYS A 172 -4.44 -18.16 -6.32
C LYS A 172 -3.64 -17.64 -5.10
N PRO A 173 -2.44 -18.15 -4.80
CA PRO A 173 -1.62 -17.61 -3.72
C PRO A 173 -1.04 -16.25 -4.14
N LEU A 174 -1.34 -15.19 -3.39
CA LEU A 174 -0.76 -13.87 -3.58
C LEU A 174 0.01 -13.46 -2.32
N ILE A 175 1.27 -13.08 -2.45
CA ILE A 175 2.01 -12.39 -1.39
C ILE A 175 1.86 -10.88 -1.59
N MET A 176 1.28 -10.20 -0.60
CA MET A 176 1.09 -8.75 -0.58
C MET A 176 2.04 -8.10 0.42
N LEU A 177 2.99 -7.32 -0.08
CA LEU A 177 4.08 -6.74 0.69
C LEU A 177 3.79 -5.26 0.96
N HIS A 178 3.77 -4.90 2.25
CA HIS A 178 3.44 -3.55 2.68
C HIS A 178 4.57 -2.55 2.39
N GLY A 179 4.22 -1.28 2.24
CA GLY A 179 5.17 -0.18 2.08
C GLY A 179 5.78 0.29 3.40
N GLY A 180 6.13 1.58 3.47
CA GLY A 180 6.62 2.20 4.71
C GLY A 180 8.14 2.33 4.80
N SER A 181 8.84 2.47 3.66
CA SER A 181 10.27 2.78 3.63
C SER A 181 11.15 1.80 4.43
N TRP A 182 10.73 0.53 4.50
CA TRP A 182 11.36 -0.54 5.31
C TRP A 182 11.47 -0.27 6.81
N LYS A 183 10.89 0.83 7.29
CA LYS A 183 11.02 1.31 8.67
C LYS A 183 9.68 1.47 9.38
N LEU A 184 8.58 1.56 8.62
CA LEU A 184 7.22 1.72 9.10
C LEU A 184 6.41 0.47 8.77
N ARG A 185 5.77 -0.07 9.79
CA ARG A 185 4.89 -1.22 9.76
C ARG A 185 3.43 -0.78 9.72
N GLN A 186 3.00 0.04 10.68
CA GLN A 186 1.57 0.33 10.90
C GLN A 186 0.92 1.00 9.68
N SER A 187 1.47 2.12 9.23
CA SER A 187 0.92 2.87 8.09
C SER A 187 1.17 2.23 6.75
N GLY A 188 2.35 1.63 6.56
CA GLY A 188 2.66 0.85 5.37
C GLY A 188 1.64 -0.29 5.18
N TYR A 189 1.27 -0.96 6.27
CA TYR A 189 0.31 -2.06 6.24
C TYR A 189 -1.14 -1.60 6.05
N LEU A 190 -1.55 -0.49 6.66
CA LEU A 190 -2.91 0.02 6.56
C LEU A 190 -3.35 0.23 5.10
N GLY A 191 -2.50 0.87 4.30
CA GLY A 191 -2.79 1.11 2.87
C GLY A 191 -2.89 -0.19 2.05
N ALA A 192 -2.13 -1.22 2.43
CA ALA A 192 -2.21 -2.55 1.83
C ALA A 192 -3.50 -3.28 2.26
N GLU A 193 -3.81 -3.27 3.56
CA GLU A 193 -5.02 -3.92 4.10
C GLU A 193 -6.30 -3.30 3.55
N ALA A 194 -6.36 -1.97 3.41
CA ALA A 194 -7.50 -1.27 2.82
C ALA A 194 -7.85 -1.75 1.40
N GLN A 195 -6.87 -2.27 0.65
CA GLN A 195 -7.06 -2.70 -0.73
C GLN A 195 -7.14 -4.22 -0.90
N VAL A 196 -6.97 -5.00 0.19
CA VAL A 196 -6.89 -6.46 0.13
C VAL A 196 -8.15 -7.10 -0.48
N SER A 197 -9.31 -6.46 -0.28
CA SER A 197 -10.60 -6.96 -0.78
C SER A 197 -10.62 -7.06 -2.31
N HIS A 198 -9.98 -6.13 -3.02
CA HIS A 198 -9.87 -6.17 -4.48
C HIS A 198 -9.18 -7.43 -5.02
N PHE A 199 -8.26 -8.02 -4.25
CA PHE A 199 -7.61 -9.27 -4.60
C PHE A 199 -8.48 -10.47 -4.20
N THR A 200 -9.06 -10.47 -2.99
CA THR A 200 -9.93 -11.58 -2.57
C THR A 200 -11.16 -11.76 -3.47
N GLU A 201 -11.69 -10.69 -4.05
CA GLU A 201 -12.76 -10.74 -5.06
C GLU A 201 -12.33 -11.45 -6.35
N LYS A 202 -11.03 -11.46 -6.66
CA LYS A 202 -10.46 -12.07 -7.88
C LYS A 202 -9.96 -13.51 -7.68
N GLY A 203 -10.40 -14.15 -6.59
CA GLY A 203 -10.07 -15.54 -6.29
C GLY A 203 -8.66 -15.75 -5.75
N PHE A 204 -8.08 -14.72 -5.11
CA PHE A 204 -6.82 -14.85 -4.39
C PHE A 204 -7.06 -15.22 -2.92
N VAL A 205 -6.14 -16.03 -2.39
CA VAL A 205 -5.81 -16.05 -0.97
C VAL A 205 -4.58 -15.17 -0.80
N VAL A 206 -4.71 -14.12 0.01
CA VAL A 206 -3.66 -13.11 0.17
C VAL A 206 -2.87 -13.39 1.45
N PHE A 207 -1.57 -13.60 1.30
CA PHE A 207 -0.59 -13.75 2.36
C PHE A 207 0.16 -12.42 2.52
N ALA A 208 0.01 -11.76 3.65
CA ALA A 208 0.61 -10.46 3.93
C ALA A 208 1.61 -10.61 5.08
N PRO A 209 2.90 -10.88 4.80
CA PRO A 209 3.92 -11.03 5.81
C PRO A 209 4.35 -9.68 6.38
N PHE A 210 4.57 -9.64 7.69
CA PHE A 210 5.33 -8.58 8.35
C PHE A 210 6.81 -8.94 8.36
N TYR A 211 7.69 -7.95 8.17
CA TYR A 211 9.15 -8.14 8.17
C TYR A 211 9.82 -7.26 9.23
N ARG A 212 11.07 -7.58 9.59
CA ARG A 212 11.87 -6.78 10.53
C ARG A 212 12.17 -5.40 9.93
N LEU A 213 12.31 -4.38 10.76
CA LEU A 213 12.39 -2.99 10.31
C LEU A 213 13.79 -2.42 10.49
N THR A 214 14.18 -1.50 9.60
CA THR A 214 15.42 -0.71 9.75
C THR A 214 15.30 0.32 10.88
N GLY A 215 14.09 0.81 11.13
CA GLY A 215 13.77 1.78 12.18
C GLY A 215 13.66 1.16 13.57
N ALA A 216 13.60 2.02 14.59
CA ALA A 216 13.49 1.61 16.00
C ALA A 216 12.18 2.06 16.69
N LYS A 217 11.33 2.82 15.98
CA LYS A 217 10.16 3.51 16.58
C LYS A 217 8.82 2.81 16.36
N ASP A 218 8.70 2.03 15.29
CA ASP A 218 7.47 1.30 14.94
C ASP A 218 7.66 -0.19 15.21
N GLY A 219 6.59 -0.89 15.58
CA GLY A 219 6.63 -2.31 15.94
C GLY A 219 7.34 -2.61 17.25
N ASN A 220 7.50 -3.89 17.53
CA ASN A 220 8.19 -4.40 18.71
C ASN A 220 9.73 -4.36 18.54
N ILE A 221 10.43 -4.02 19.62
CA ILE A 221 11.87 -3.74 19.61
C ILE A 221 12.74 -4.92 19.17
N GLU A 222 12.27 -6.15 19.40
CA GLU A 222 12.96 -7.38 19.02
C GLU A 222 13.08 -7.50 17.49
N CYS A 223 12.14 -6.93 16.75
CA CYS A 223 12.08 -7.01 15.29
C CYS A 223 12.59 -5.73 14.58
N ASN A 224 13.34 -4.88 15.28
CA ASN A 224 13.79 -3.58 14.80
C ASN A 224 15.32 -3.48 14.70
N GLY A 225 15.79 -2.45 13.99
CA GLY A 225 17.22 -2.12 13.85
C GLY A 225 18.01 -3.10 12.97
N VAL A 226 17.37 -3.71 11.97
CA VAL A 226 18.03 -4.63 11.04
C VAL A 226 18.46 -3.93 9.74
N GLY A 227 19.40 -4.52 9.01
CA GLY A 227 19.78 -4.08 7.66
C GLY A 227 18.91 -4.72 6.56
N GLY A 228 19.09 -4.28 5.31
CA GLY A 228 18.32 -4.76 4.18
C GLY A 228 18.47 -6.26 3.89
N GLU A 229 19.63 -6.85 4.16
CA GLU A 229 19.88 -8.29 4.01
C GLU A 229 18.93 -9.13 4.87
N ASP A 230 18.68 -8.69 6.11
CA ASP A 230 17.74 -9.32 7.02
C ASP A 230 16.30 -9.23 6.51
N ILE A 231 15.94 -8.10 5.91
CA ILE A 231 14.60 -7.84 5.39
C ILE A 231 14.31 -8.70 4.16
N VAL A 232 15.22 -8.76 3.18
CA VAL A 232 15.04 -9.63 2.01
C VAL A 232 15.00 -11.10 2.43
N LYS A 233 15.79 -11.49 3.43
CA LYS A 233 15.72 -12.84 4.01
C LYS A 233 14.36 -13.13 4.67
N ASP A 234 13.77 -12.16 5.37
CA ASP A 234 12.43 -12.32 5.94
C ASP A 234 11.39 -12.62 4.86
N ILE A 235 11.47 -11.92 3.72
CA ILE A 235 10.55 -12.12 2.59
C ILE A 235 10.81 -13.42 1.83
N ASP A 236 12.07 -13.83 1.69
CA ASP A 236 12.44 -15.13 1.14
C ASP A 236 11.89 -16.31 1.99
N ASP A 237 12.01 -16.18 3.32
CA ASP A 237 11.44 -17.14 4.27
C ASP A 237 9.90 -17.11 4.23
N ALA A 238 9.28 -15.94 4.04
CA ALA A 238 7.83 -15.80 3.87
C ALA A 238 7.32 -16.52 2.62
N LEU A 239 7.98 -16.37 1.47
CA LEU A 239 7.66 -17.14 0.26
C LEU A 239 7.79 -18.64 0.49
N THR A 240 8.88 -19.07 1.12
CA THR A 240 9.11 -20.47 1.45
C THR A 240 8.02 -21.04 2.36
N TRP A 241 7.57 -20.25 3.34
CA TRP A 241 6.45 -20.60 4.20
C TRP A 241 5.13 -20.71 3.41
N VAL A 242 4.83 -19.78 2.50
CA VAL A 242 3.62 -19.83 1.66
C VAL A 242 3.61 -21.06 0.75
N LEU A 243 4.75 -21.40 0.13
CA LEU A 243 4.87 -22.59 -0.72
C LEU A 243 4.62 -23.89 0.08
N LYS A 244 4.96 -23.91 1.37
CA LYS A 244 4.80 -25.05 2.26
C LYS A 244 3.39 -25.14 2.88
N GLU A 245 2.90 -24.05 3.44
CA GLU A 245 1.71 -24.00 4.29
C GLU A 245 0.47 -23.47 3.56
N GLY A 246 0.62 -22.86 2.38
CA GLY A 246 -0.47 -22.16 1.70
C GLY A 246 -1.71 -23.03 1.43
N ARG A 247 -1.53 -24.33 1.20
CA ARG A 247 -2.63 -25.28 1.00
C ARG A 247 -3.56 -25.36 2.22
N THR A 248 -3.03 -25.23 3.43
CA THR A 248 -3.82 -25.20 4.68
C THR A 248 -4.82 -24.05 4.68
N TYR A 249 -4.53 -22.97 3.94
CA TYR A 249 -5.39 -21.79 3.83
C TYR A 249 -6.23 -21.79 2.55
N GLY A 250 -6.16 -22.85 1.74
CA GLY A 250 -6.91 -22.98 0.49
C GLY A 250 -6.15 -22.52 -0.75
N ALA A 251 -4.84 -22.27 -0.67
CA ALA A 251 -4.05 -21.94 -1.85
C ALA A 251 -3.89 -23.15 -2.80
N ALA A 252 -4.03 -22.89 -4.10
CA ALA A 252 -3.61 -23.80 -5.15
C ALA A 252 -2.09 -23.98 -5.08
N PRO A 253 -1.58 -25.20 -5.35
CA PRO A 253 -0.14 -25.40 -5.43
C PRO A 253 0.45 -24.76 -6.68
N GLY A 254 1.74 -24.40 -6.61
CA GLY A 254 2.50 -23.92 -7.74
C GLY A 254 3.13 -22.56 -7.46
N ARG A 255 3.29 -21.77 -8.52
CA ARG A 255 3.89 -20.45 -8.44
C ARG A 255 2.96 -19.45 -7.75
N VAL A 256 3.57 -18.44 -7.15
CA VAL A 256 2.94 -17.44 -6.30
C VAL A 256 2.90 -16.10 -7.02
N PHE A 257 1.80 -15.39 -6.90
CA PHE A 257 1.67 -14.01 -7.37
C PHE A 257 2.25 -13.07 -6.32
N VAL A 258 2.82 -11.95 -6.73
CA VAL A 258 3.35 -10.94 -5.79
C VAL A 258 2.78 -9.56 -6.09
N THR A 259 2.57 -8.78 -5.04
CA THR A 259 2.21 -7.37 -5.17
C THR A 259 2.76 -6.57 -4.01
N GLY A 260 2.98 -5.28 -4.21
CA GLY A 260 3.36 -4.40 -3.10
C GLY A 260 3.40 -2.93 -3.50
N GLN A 261 3.68 -2.09 -2.50
CA GLN A 261 3.74 -0.63 -2.62
C GLN A 261 5.10 -0.12 -2.15
N SER A 262 5.76 0.75 -2.92
CA SER A 262 7.04 1.38 -2.51
C SER A 262 8.07 0.34 -2.05
N ALA A 263 8.52 0.40 -0.79
CA ALA A 263 9.36 -0.62 -0.15
C ALA A 263 8.86 -2.06 -0.32
N GLY A 264 7.54 -2.30 -0.24
CA GLY A 264 6.95 -3.61 -0.50
C GLY A 264 6.97 -4.01 -1.97
N ALA A 265 6.83 -3.04 -2.87
CA ALA A 265 6.97 -3.28 -4.32
C ALA A 265 8.43 -3.60 -4.69
N HIS A 266 9.40 -3.01 -4.00
CA HIS A 266 10.80 -3.43 -4.07
C HIS A 266 10.98 -4.88 -3.63
N LEU A 267 10.44 -5.28 -2.47
CA LEU A 267 10.54 -6.67 -1.98
C LEU A 267 9.84 -7.67 -2.91
N ALA A 268 8.70 -7.28 -3.51
CA ALA A 268 8.04 -8.08 -4.55
C ALA A 268 8.93 -8.22 -5.80
N GLY A 269 9.57 -7.13 -6.25
CA GLY A 269 10.55 -7.15 -7.32
C GLY A 269 11.77 -8.01 -7.01
N TRP A 270 12.23 -8.00 -5.75
CA TRP A 270 13.32 -8.86 -5.28
C TRP A 270 12.95 -10.35 -5.40
N LEU A 271 11.74 -10.75 -4.99
CA LEU A 271 11.27 -12.12 -5.20
C LEU A 271 11.19 -12.48 -6.68
N VAL A 272 10.74 -11.57 -7.55
CA VAL A 272 10.69 -11.81 -9.00
C VAL A 272 12.08 -12.10 -9.56
N THR A 273 13.11 -11.37 -9.11
CA THR A 273 14.48 -11.50 -9.63
C THR A 273 15.29 -12.63 -8.97
N HIS A 274 15.06 -12.94 -7.70
CA HIS A 274 15.86 -13.93 -6.96
C HIS A 274 15.17 -15.28 -6.78
N ARG A 275 13.83 -15.31 -6.92
CA ARG A 275 12.97 -16.49 -6.78
C ARG A 275 12.12 -16.73 -8.03
N ALA A 276 12.65 -16.39 -9.20
CA ALA A 276 11.94 -16.40 -10.49
C ALA A 276 11.14 -17.70 -10.79
N ALA A 277 11.65 -18.86 -10.40
CA ALA A 277 10.98 -20.15 -10.62
C ALA A 277 9.69 -20.31 -9.79
N ASP A 278 9.57 -19.57 -8.69
CA ASP A 278 8.46 -19.64 -7.75
C ASP A 278 7.41 -18.55 -8.00
N ILE A 279 7.68 -17.57 -8.87
CA ILE A 279 6.80 -16.42 -9.09
C ILE A 279 6.04 -16.55 -10.41
N GLU A 280 4.72 -16.33 -10.36
CA GLU A 280 3.83 -16.40 -11.53
C GLU A 280 3.77 -15.06 -12.27
N ARG A 281 3.44 -13.97 -11.54
CA ARG A 281 3.34 -12.58 -12.02
C ARG A 281 3.52 -11.60 -10.85
N GLY A 282 3.94 -10.37 -11.14
CA GLY A 282 4.07 -9.29 -10.16
C GLY A 282 3.30 -8.01 -10.52
N LEU A 283 2.60 -7.41 -9.55
CA LEU A 283 2.01 -6.06 -9.63
C LEU A 283 2.77 -5.10 -8.71
N LEU A 284 3.53 -4.17 -9.27
CA LEU A 284 4.43 -3.30 -8.51
C LEU A 284 3.93 -1.85 -8.53
N LEU A 285 3.64 -1.29 -7.36
CA LEU A 285 3.24 0.11 -7.24
C LEU A 285 4.43 0.96 -6.78
N TYR A 286 4.86 1.88 -7.65
CA TYR A 286 5.94 2.84 -7.47
C TYR A 286 7.22 2.25 -6.81
N PRO A 287 7.80 1.17 -7.38
CA PRO A 287 8.92 0.46 -6.76
C PRO A 287 10.26 1.20 -6.90
N PRO A 288 11.09 1.27 -5.84
CA PRO A 288 12.52 1.47 -6.03
C PRO A 288 13.12 0.14 -6.51
N THR A 289 13.77 0.15 -7.68
CA THR A 289 14.18 -1.09 -8.40
C THR A 289 15.65 -1.11 -8.75
N ASP A 290 16.32 0.05 -8.69
CA ASP A 290 17.70 0.22 -9.10
C ASP A 290 18.46 1.12 -8.12
N PHE A 291 18.98 0.49 -7.06
CA PHE A 291 19.73 1.18 -6.02
C PHE A 291 20.99 1.84 -6.57
N ALA A 292 21.70 1.17 -7.48
CA ALA A 292 22.88 1.73 -8.12
C ALA A 292 22.54 2.99 -8.92
N ASP A 293 21.45 2.99 -9.69
CA ASP A 293 20.95 4.17 -10.41
C ASP A 293 20.60 5.31 -9.45
N PHE A 294 19.83 4.98 -8.42
CA PHE A 294 19.28 5.97 -7.51
C PHE A 294 20.41 6.72 -6.79
N ILE A 295 21.42 5.98 -6.32
CA ILE A 295 22.62 6.54 -5.69
C ILE A 295 23.47 7.30 -6.72
N SER A 296 23.70 6.73 -7.92
CA SER A 296 24.55 7.35 -8.94
C SER A 296 23.99 8.66 -9.47
N GLN A 297 22.68 8.75 -9.70
CA GLN A 297 22.00 9.97 -10.12
C GLN A 297 22.18 11.06 -9.06
N TRP A 298 21.86 10.75 -7.80
CA TRP A 298 22.03 11.69 -6.71
C TRP A 298 23.48 12.19 -6.55
N ARG A 299 24.47 11.30 -6.68
CA ARG A 299 25.90 11.67 -6.66
C ARG A 299 26.26 12.56 -7.85
N SER A 300 25.75 12.26 -9.03
CA SER A 300 26.03 13.02 -10.27
C SER A 300 25.42 14.41 -10.24
N ASP A 301 24.30 14.58 -9.55
CA ASP A 301 23.63 15.87 -9.33
C ASP A 301 24.34 16.75 -8.27
N GLY A 302 25.53 16.34 -7.81
CA GLY A 302 26.32 17.08 -6.83
C GLY A 302 25.91 16.81 -5.38
N MET A 303 25.22 15.69 -5.10
CA MET A 303 24.76 15.29 -3.78
C MET A 303 23.98 16.41 -3.07
N PRO A 304 22.85 16.89 -3.64
CA PRO A 304 21.96 17.78 -2.92
C PRO A 304 21.47 17.12 -1.62
N GLY A 305 20.85 17.88 -0.71
CA GLY A 305 20.33 17.32 0.54
C GLY A 305 19.49 16.05 0.31
N LYS A 306 19.75 14.99 1.10
CA LYS A 306 19.05 13.70 0.96
C LYS A 306 17.55 13.89 1.07
N THR A 307 16.83 13.43 0.05
CA THR A 307 15.37 13.31 0.10
C THR A 307 14.97 12.22 1.10
N LEU A 308 13.68 12.16 1.45
CA LEU A 308 13.16 11.07 2.29
C LEU A 308 13.42 9.68 1.67
N GLY A 309 13.39 9.57 0.33
CA GLY A 309 13.65 8.31 -0.39
C GLY A 309 15.10 7.87 -0.28
N LEU A 310 16.05 8.80 -0.44
CA LEU A 310 17.48 8.52 -0.24
C LEU A 310 17.80 8.20 1.23
N SER A 311 17.17 8.86 2.19
CA SER A 311 17.32 8.54 3.61
C SER A 311 16.77 7.15 3.96
N ALA A 312 15.67 6.74 3.34
CA ALA A 312 15.13 5.38 3.49
C ALA A 312 16.07 4.33 2.87
N LEU A 313 16.59 4.62 1.67
CA LEU A 313 17.57 3.77 0.98
C LEU A 313 18.85 3.60 1.81
N GLU A 314 19.37 4.68 2.40
CA GLU A 314 20.52 4.64 3.31
C GLU A 314 20.27 3.73 4.52
N GLY A 315 19.08 3.84 5.14
CA GLY A 315 18.70 2.99 6.26
C GLY A 315 18.60 1.51 5.87
N PHE A 316 18.12 1.19 4.67
CA PHE A 316 18.08 -0.17 4.15
C PHE A 316 19.47 -0.72 3.84
N VAL A 317 20.29 0.07 3.17
CA VAL A 317 21.66 -0.31 2.80
C VAL A 317 22.56 -0.43 4.04
N GLY A 318 22.32 0.39 5.07
CA GLY A 318 23.08 0.37 6.33
C GLY A 318 24.44 1.09 6.26
N GLU A 319 24.73 1.79 5.17
CA GLU A 319 25.98 2.51 4.95
C GLU A 319 25.75 3.89 4.30
N PRO A 320 26.65 4.87 4.54
CA PRO A 320 26.55 6.19 3.92
C PRO A 320 26.50 6.14 2.39
N LEU A 321 25.44 6.69 1.80
CA LEU A 321 25.26 6.71 0.34
C LEU A 321 26.29 7.57 -0.38
N GLU A 322 26.98 8.47 0.31
CA GLU A 322 28.07 9.29 -0.24
C GLU A 322 29.28 8.44 -0.65
N THR A 323 29.57 7.38 0.11
CA THR A 323 30.85 6.65 0.02
C THR A 323 30.70 5.16 -0.28
N ILE A 324 29.49 4.60 -0.20
CA ILE A 324 29.28 3.18 -0.50
C ILE A 324 29.80 2.79 -1.90
N ASP A 325 30.46 1.63 -1.96
CA ASP A 325 30.83 0.99 -3.22
C ASP A 325 29.58 0.37 -3.88
N LEU A 326 29.25 0.84 -5.08
CA LEU A 326 28.09 0.39 -5.83
C LEU A 326 28.19 -1.06 -6.32
N ASN A 327 29.37 -1.68 -6.21
CA ASN A 327 29.57 -3.11 -6.51
C ASN A 327 29.26 -4.03 -5.32
N LYS A 328 28.91 -3.49 -4.15
CA LYS A 328 28.52 -4.32 -3.00
C LYS A 328 27.26 -5.12 -3.32
N THR A 329 27.19 -6.34 -2.77
CA THR A 329 26.06 -7.26 -2.93
C THR A 329 24.73 -6.60 -2.56
N ILE A 330 24.65 -5.89 -1.42
CA ILE A 330 23.42 -5.17 -1.02
C ILE A 330 22.95 -4.12 -2.04
N VAL A 331 23.84 -3.54 -2.86
CA VAL A 331 23.46 -2.60 -3.92
C VAL A 331 23.13 -3.35 -5.22
N THR A 332 24.00 -4.27 -5.63
CA THR A 332 23.87 -5.01 -6.89
C THR A 332 22.68 -5.97 -6.91
N ASP A 333 22.41 -6.68 -5.80
CA ASP A 333 21.24 -7.55 -5.66
C ASP A 333 19.93 -6.76 -5.62
N ASN A 334 19.98 -5.47 -5.27
CA ASN A 334 18.81 -4.56 -5.29
C ASN A 334 18.86 -3.60 -6.49
N SER A 335 19.61 -3.98 -7.53
CA SER A 335 19.66 -3.28 -8.82
C SER A 335 19.09 -4.17 -9.93
N PHE A 336 17.77 -4.37 -9.89
CA PHE A 336 17.03 -5.33 -10.69
C PHE A 336 17.21 -5.17 -12.21
N PRO A 337 17.29 -3.97 -12.80
CA PRO A 337 17.49 -3.84 -14.25
C PRO A 337 18.73 -4.57 -14.76
N SER A 338 19.85 -4.48 -14.04
CA SER A 338 21.11 -5.15 -14.39
C SER A 338 21.06 -6.68 -14.24
N ILE A 339 20.12 -7.18 -13.43
CA ILE A 339 19.85 -8.62 -13.28
C ILE A 339 18.95 -9.09 -14.41
N VAL A 340 17.84 -8.39 -14.65
CA VAL A 340 16.81 -8.76 -15.62
C VAL A 340 17.35 -8.73 -17.05
N GLU A 341 18.16 -7.74 -17.40
CA GLU A 341 18.66 -7.60 -18.78
C GLU A 341 19.52 -8.77 -19.26
N GLN A 342 20.08 -9.56 -18.34
CA GLN A 342 20.95 -10.69 -18.68
C GLN A 342 20.17 -11.85 -19.31
N ASP A 343 18.92 -12.03 -18.88
CA ASP A 343 18.00 -13.05 -19.40
C ASP A 343 16.55 -12.63 -19.15
N PRO A 344 16.00 -11.65 -19.90
CA PRO A 344 14.67 -11.10 -19.63
C PRO A 344 13.57 -12.17 -19.60
N GLY A 345 13.72 -13.21 -20.43
CA GLY A 345 12.79 -14.34 -20.56
C GLY A 345 12.70 -15.24 -19.32
N ARG A 346 13.67 -15.16 -18.39
CA ARG A 346 13.71 -15.95 -17.16
C ARG A 346 12.73 -15.48 -16.10
N TYR A 347 12.46 -14.17 -16.04
CA TYR A 347 11.75 -13.55 -14.92
C TYR A 347 10.24 -13.49 -15.16
N ALA A 348 9.45 -13.59 -14.10
CA ALA A 348 7.99 -13.53 -14.19
C ALA A 348 7.53 -12.17 -14.76
N PRO A 349 6.48 -12.12 -15.60
CA PRO A 349 5.97 -10.85 -16.11
C PRO A 349 5.60 -9.87 -15.00
N LEU A 350 5.73 -8.57 -15.28
CA LEU A 350 5.43 -7.49 -14.33
C LEU A 350 4.43 -6.47 -14.88
N PHE A 351 3.51 -6.05 -14.03
CA PHE A 351 2.68 -4.85 -14.25
C PHE A 351 3.12 -3.78 -13.26
N ILE A 352 3.67 -2.68 -13.75
CA ILE A 352 4.25 -1.61 -12.92
C ILE A 352 3.37 -0.37 -13.06
N ILE A 353 3.02 0.27 -11.95
CA ILE A 353 2.29 1.55 -11.94
C ILE A 353 3.14 2.57 -11.18
N HIS A 354 3.45 3.71 -11.81
CA HIS A 354 4.31 4.73 -11.21
C HIS A 354 3.77 6.13 -11.49
N GLY A 355 3.97 7.05 -10.54
CA GLY A 355 3.65 8.46 -10.73
C GLY A 355 4.73 9.19 -11.52
N ALA A 356 4.35 10.00 -12.51
CA ALA A 356 5.30 10.79 -13.30
C ALA A 356 5.98 11.89 -12.47
N SER A 357 5.35 12.28 -11.36
CA SER A 357 5.79 13.35 -10.46
C SER A 357 6.21 12.81 -9.09
N ASP A 358 6.52 11.51 -8.99
CA ASP A 358 6.95 10.86 -7.74
C ASP A 358 8.23 11.53 -7.19
N GLY A 359 8.06 12.30 -6.11
CA GLY A 359 9.13 13.03 -5.44
C GLY A 359 9.96 12.17 -4.48
N LEU A 360 9.54 10.93 -4.21
CA LEU A 360 10.22 10.02 -3.28
C LEU A 360 11.06 8.98 -4.00
N VAL A 361 10.49 8.34 -5.02
CA VAL A 361 11.12 7.32 -5.86
C VAL A 361 10.97 7.75 -7.32
N PRO A 362 12.04 8.24 -7.97
CA PRO A 362 11.95 8.74 -9.34
C PRO A 362 11.36 7.70 -10.30
N VAL A 363 10.45 8.12 -11.19
CA VAL A 363 9.79 7.24 -12.19
C VAL A 363 10.79 6.45 -13.05
N ARG A 364 12.00 6.99 -13.22
CA ARG A 364 13.13 6.33 -13.88
C ARG A 364 13.43 4.93 -13.33
N GLN A 365 13.14 4.67 -12.06
CA GLN A 365 13.29 3.34 -11.47
C GLN A 365 12.42 2.30 -12.18
N ALA A 366 11.12 2.59 -12.36
CA ALA A 366 10.21 1.73 -13.10
C ALA A 366 10.53 1.66 -14.59
N GLU A 367 10.90 2.79 -15.19
CA GLU A 367 11.33 2.88 -16.59
C GLU A 367 12.52 1.96 -16.89
N ARG A 368 13.59 2.02 -16.10
CA ARG A 368 14.78 1.18 -16.29
C ARG A 368 14.47 -0.30 -16.14
N LEU A 369 13.57 -0.67 -15.22
CA LEU A 369 13.13 -2.06 -15.09
C LEU A 369 12.33 -2.50 -16.33
N CYS A 370 11.42 -1.66 -16.84
CA CYS A 370 10.68 -1.94 -18.06
C CYS A 370 11.62 -2.11 -19.27
N ASN A 371 12.63 -1.25 -19.41
CA ASN A 371 13.65 -1.38 -20.46
C ASN A 371 14.44 -2.70 -20.35
N ALA A 372 14.78 -3.12 -19.13
CA ALA A 372 15.50 -4.37 -18.92
C ALA A 372 14.67 -5.59 -19.38
N TYR A 373 13.34 -5.57 -19.20
CA TYR A 373 12.44 -6.58 -19.77
C TYR A 373 12.43 -6.57 -21.31
N ALA A 374 12.66 -5.42 -21.93
CA ALA A 374 12.84 -5.28 -23.39
C ALA A 374 14.26 -5.68 -23.87
N GLY A 375 15.13 -6.15 -22.98
CA GLY A 375 16.51 -6.55 -23.30
C GLY A 375 17.50 -5.39 -23.35
N SER A 376 17.19 -4.25 -22.73
CA SER A 376 18.12 -3.12 -22.63
C SER A 376 18.04 -2.47 -21.25
N SER A 377 19.05 -2.56 -20.37
CA SER A 377 19.04 -1.74 -19.14
C SER A 377 19.44 -0.26 -19.38
N ARG A 378 19.81 0.09 -20.63
CA ARG A 378 20.33 1.41 -20.97
C ARG A 378 19.28 2.49 -20.70
N PRO A 379 19.72 3.73 -20.38
CA PRO A 379 18.84 4.85 -20.05
C PRO A 379 18.13 5.44 -21.30
N HIS A 380 17.83 4.62 -22.31
CA HIS A 380 16.92 5.05 -23.37
C HIS A 380 15.51 4.79 -22.87
N PRO A 381 14.67 5.82 -22.75
CA PRO A 381 13.31 5.63 -22.27
C PRO A 381 12.57 4.55 -23.06
N VAL A 382 11.72 3.77 -22.38
CA VAL A 382 10.72 2.94 -23.07
C VAL A 382 9.85 3.81 -24.00
N GLY A 383 9.79 5.11 -23.71
CA GLY A 383 9.42 6.24 -24.54
C GLY A 383 9.52 7.53 -23.71
N GLU A 384 9.45 8.72 -24.32
CA GLU A 384 9.52 9.99 -23.56
C GLU A 384 8.37 10.09 -22.54
N ILE A 385 8.70 10.05 -21.24
CA ILE A 385 7.72 10.18 -20.17
C ILE A 385 7.34 11.66 -20.04
N PHE A 386 6.12 12.00 -20.44
CA PHE A 386 5.59 13.35 -20.19
C PHE A 386 5.06 13.51 -18.76
N THR A 387 5.27 14.69 -18.20
CA THR A 387 4.71 15.13 -16.90
C THR A 387 3.62 16.20 -17.07
N ASP A 388 3.41 16.68 -18.30
CA ASP A 388 2.41 17.68 -18.65
C ASP A 388 1.07 17.02 -19.02
N THR A 389 -0.01 17.47 -18.37
CA THR A 389 -1.37 16.99 -18.63
C THR A 389 -1.90 17.36 -20.01
N SER A 390 -1.29 18.33 -20.71
CA SER A 390 -1.63 18.65 -22.09
C SER A 390 -1.41 17.47 -23.06
N GLN A 391 -0.53 16.53 -22.70
CA GLN A 391 -0.22 15.33 -23.48
C GLN A 391 -1.03 14.09 -23.05
N GLY A 392 -1.70 14.16 -21.91
CA GLY A 392 -2.54 13.09 -21.37
C GLY A 392 -2.35 12.87 -19.88
N HIS A 393 -3.13 11.95 -19.32
CA HIS A 393 -3.11 11.62 -17.88
C HIS A 393 -2.52 10.24 -17.57
N LYS A 394 -2.18 9.47 -18.61
CA LYS A 394 -1.71 8.08 -18.54
C LYS A 394 -0.83 7.77 -19.74
N GLN A 395 0.28 7.09 -19.50
CA GLN A 395 1.14 6.50 -20.52
C GLN A 395 1.27 5.01 -20.23
N VAL A 396 1.18 4.18 -21.26
CA VAL A 396 1.32 2.72 -21.14
C VAL A 396 2.44 2.27 -22.06
N PHE A 397 3.45 1.64 -21.48
CA PHE A 397 4.58 1.06 -22.19
C PHE A 397 4.51 -0.46 -22.09
N ASN A 398 4.63 -1.15 -23.22
CA ASN A 398 4.81 -2.60 -23.24
C ASN A 398 6.31 -2.90 -23.04
N CYS A 399 6.64 -3.61 -21.98
CA CYS A 399 8.02 -3.94 -21.63
C CYS A 399 8.51 -5.22 -22.31
N ASP A 400 7.62 -6.19 -22.58
CA ASP A 400 7.96 -7.40 -23.33
C ASP A 400 6.74 -8.05 -24.01
N GLU A 401 6.97 -9.09 -24.81
CA GLU A 401 5.91 -9.84 -25.52
C GLU A 401 5.07 -10.74 -24.59
N ARG A 402 5.50 -10.93 -23.34
CA ARG A 402 4.79 -11.78 -22.36
C ARG A 402 3.74 -10.99 -21.56
N GLY A 403 3.59 -9.71 -21.88
CA GLY A 403 2.59 -8.82 -21.29
C GLY A 403 3.08 -8.06 -20.07
N SER A 404 4.40 -7.92 -19.88
CA SER A 404 4.94 -6.98 -18.90
C SER A 404 4.68 -5.55 -19.36
N GLN A 405 4.23 -4.68 -18.45
CA GLN A 405 3.79 -3.32 -18.78
C GLN A 405 4.18 -2.32 -17.70
N LEU A 406 4.39 -1.07 -18.11
CA LEU A 406 4.57 0.09 -17.25
C LEU A 406 3.47 1.11 -17.54
N HIS A 407 2.67 1.42 -16.53
CA HIS A 407 1.70 2.50 -16.53
C HIS A 407 2.29 3.69 -15.77
N VAL A 408 2.44 4.82 -16.44
CA VAL A 408 2.88 6.08 -15.82
C VAL A 408 1.69 7.05 -15.76
N ILE A 409 1.39 7.54 -14.56
CA ILE A 409 0.27 8.47 -14.32
C ILE A 409 0.79 9.90 -14.22
N THR A 410 0.30 10.79 -15.08
CA THR A 410 0.68 12.21 -15.09
C THR A 410 0.26 12.90 -13.79
N GLU A 411 1.02 13.88 -13.30
CA GLU A 411 0.83 14.58 -12.00
C GLU A 411 0.94 13.70 -10.74
N ALA A 412 0.81 12.38 -10.87
CA ALA A 412 0.77 11.50 -9.72
C ALA A 412 2.13 11.50 -9.01
N ASP A 413 2.08 11.68 -7.70
CA ASP A 413 3.20 11.59 -6.77
C ASP A 413 3.29 10.16 -6.17
N HIS A 414 4.19 9.97 -5.22
CA HIS A 414 4.30 8.75 -4.43
C HIS A 414 2.97 8.41 -3.73
N VAL A 415 2.64 7.12 -3.61
CA VAL A 415 1.37 6.66 -2.99
C VAL A 415 0.11 7.11 -3.78
N LEU A 416 0.21 7.08 -5.12
CA LEU A 416 -0.87 7.41 -6.05
C LEU A 416 -2.17 6.60 -5.86
N ASP A 417 -2.10 5.48 -5.16
CA ASP A 417 -3.23 4.60 -4.88
C ASP A 417 -4.07 5.05 -3.68
N VAL A 418 -3.57 5.96 -2.84
CA VAL A 418 -4.28 6.53 -1.69
C VAL A 418 -5.04 7.80 -2.09
N CYS A 419 -6.21 8.00 -1.49
CA CYS A 419 -7.06 9.17 -1.71
C CYS A 419 -7.96 9.36 -0.49
N LEU A 420 -7.64 10.35 0.35
CA LEU A 420 -8.42 10.67 1.54
C LEU A 420 -9.59 11.57 1.15
N LYS A 421 -10.81 11.08 1.38
CA LYS A 421 -12.07 11.79 1.08
C LYS A 421 -12.82 12.07 2.37
N LEU A 422 -13.17 13.33 2.59
CA LEU A 422 -13.92 13.83 3.74
C LEU A 422 -15.17 14.54 3.24
N GLU A 423 -16.32 13.88 3.38
CA GLU A 423 -17.63 14.42 3.03
C GLU A 423 -18.43 14.73 4.31
N LEU A 424 -18.66 16.02 4.57
CA LEU A 424 -19.49 16.52 5.66
C LEU A 424 -20.56 17.46 5.09
N THR A 425 -21.67 17.65 5.81
CA THR A 425 -22.77 18.50 5.32
C THR A 425 -22.29 19.93 5.04
N GLY A 426 -22.13 20.27 3.75
CA GLY A 426 -21.64 21.57 3.28
C GLY A 426 -20.12 21.72 3.17
N PHE A 427 -19.35 20.63 3.34
CA PHE A 427 -17.89 20.62 3.23
C PHE A 427 -17.40 19.31 2.60
N SER A 428 -16.71 19.39 1.47
CA SER A 428 -16.01 18.27 0.83
C SER A 428 -14.52 18.60 0.77
N PHE A 429 -13.68 17.66 1.20
CA PHE A 429 -12.24 17.72 1.09
C PHE A 429 -11.72 16.40 0.50
N SER A 430 -10.85 16.48 -0.49
CA SER A 430 -10.18 15.33 -1.08
C SER A 430 -8.69 15.62 -1.26
N GLU A 431 -7.84 14.76 -0.74
CA GLU A 431 -6.40 14.80 -0.95
C GLU A 431 -5.93 13.47 -1.52
N CYS A 432 -5.48 13.51 -2.78
CA CYS A 432 -5.16 12.32 -3.56
C CYS A 432 -3.84 12.57 -4.29
N PRO A 433 -2.74 11.90 -3.91
CA PRO A 433 -1.44 12.05 -4.58
C PRO A 433 -1.47 11.72 -6.07
N ALA A 434 -2.50 11.03 -6.57
CA ALA A 434 -2.73 10.82 -8.00
C ALA A 434 -3.00 12.10 -8.81
N GLY A 435 -3.11 13.28 -8.19
CA GLY A 435 -3.28 14.56 -8.90
C GLY A 435 -4.75 14.92 -9.16
N GLY A 436 -5.02 15.60 -10.27
CA GLY A 436 -6.37 16.05 -10.64
C GLY A 436 -7.36 14.91 -10.89
N SER A 437 -8.65 15.22 -11.06
CA SER A 437 -9.70 14.20 -11.21
C SER A 437 -9.47 13.23 -12.38
N ALA A 438 -8.91 13.71 -13.48
CA ALA A 438 -8.57 12.89 -14.65
C ALA A 438 -7.36 11.97 -14.37
N SER A 439 -6.33 12.47 -13.68
CA SER A 439 -5.16 11.68 -13.24
C SER A 439 -5.56 10.64 -12.18
N GLN A 440 -6.47 10.98 -11.27
CA GLN A 440 -7.10 10.01 -10.35
C GLN A 440 -7.89 8.93 -11.09
N GLN A 441 -8.60 9.29 -12.17
CA GLN A 441 -9.29 8.31 -13.00
C GLN A 441 -8.30 7.39 -13.71
N ALA A 442 -7.23 7.93 -14.29
CA ALA A 442 -6.15 7.15 -14.89
C ALA A 442 -5.48 6.19 -13.90
N ALA A 443 -5.27 6.63 -12.66
CA ALA A 443 -4.75 5.80 -11.57
C ALA A 443 -5.72 4.65 -11.24
N ARG A 444 -7.02 4.93 -11.07
CA ARG A 444 -8.05 3.90 -10.86
C ARG A 444 -8.06 2.85 -11.96
N GLU A 445 -8.13 3.29 -13.22
CA GLU A 445 -8.15 2.40 -14.38
C GLU A 445 -6.91 1.52 -14.43
N SER A 446 -5.73 2.07 -14.10
CA SER A 446 -4.48 1.31 -14.09
C SER A 446 -4.42 0.31 -12.95
N LEU A 447 -4.91 0.67 -11.75
CA LEU A 447 -5.01 -0.25 -10.61
C LEU A 447 -5.96 -1.41 -10.93
N ASP A 448 -7.13 -1.13 -11.50
CA ASP A 448 -8.10 -2.16 -11.87
C ASP A 448 -7.57 -3.06 -12.99
N ALA A 449 -6.94 -2.49 -14.02
CA ALA A 449 -6.28 -3.24 -15.08
C ALA A 449 -5.15 -4.13 -14.54
N GLY A 450 -4.29 -3.60 -13.67
CA GLY A 450 -3.19 -4.34 -13.05
C GLY A 450 -3.68 -5.50 -12.19
N ARG A 451 -4.75 -5.31 -11.41
CA ARG A 451 -5.37 -6.37 -10.59
C ARG A 451 -6.03 -7.45 -11.47
N GLU A 452 -6.68 -7.06 -12.56
CA GLU A 452 -7.27 -8.00 -13.51
C GLU A 452 -6.20 -8.80 -14.26
N TRP A 453 -5.16 -8.12 -14.75
CA TRP A 453 -3.99 -8.75 -15.36
C TRP A 453 -3.31 -9.73 -14.41
N LEU A 454 -3.13 -9.35 -13.14
CA LEU A 454 -2.54 -10.22 -12.13
C LEU A 454 -3.39 -11.48 -11.93
N ALA A 455 -4.72 -11.36 -11.99
CA ALA A 455 -5.65 -12.47 -11.86
C ALA A 455 -5.71 -13.40 -13.08
N GLY A 456 -4.99 -13.10 -14.18
CA GLY A 456 -5.02 -13.87 -15.42
C GLY A 456 -6.05 -13.39 -16.44
N GLY A 457 -6.69 -12.24 -16.21
CA GLY A 457 -7.54 -11.58 -17.21
C GLY A 457 -6.72 -11.01 -18.37
N ALA A 458 -7.30 -10.96 -19.56
CA ALA A 458 -6.69 -10.28 -20.71
C ALA A 458 -6.76 -8.76 -20.49
N VAL A 459 -5.64 -8.06 -20.65
CA VAL A 459 -5.63 -6.57 -20.65
C VAL A 459 -6.08 -6.09 -22.01
N LEU A 460 -7.20 -5.37 -22.06
CA LEU A 460 -7.59 -4.60 -23.23
C LEU A 460 -6.64 -3.39 -23.33
N VAL A 461 -5.65 -3.50 -24.20
CA VAL A 461 -4.82 -2.35 -24.59
C VAL A 461 -5.62 -1.58 -25.65
N ASP A 462 -6.35 -0.55 -25.25
CA ASP A 462 -6.87 0.43 -26.21
C ASP A 462 -5.68 1.24 -26.75
N GLY A 463 -5.14 0.79 -27.88
CA GLY A 463 -4.16 1.53 -28.65
C GLY A 463 -4.81 2.76 -29.27
N ALA A 464 -4.46 3.95 -28.80
CA ALA A 464 -4.78 5.20 -29.48
C ALA A 464 -3.96 5.29 -30.78
N GLY A 465 -4.50 4.69 -31.85
CA GLY A 465 -4.05 4.89 -33.21
C GLY A 465 -4.53 6.23 -33.75
N SER A 466 -3.60 6.99 -34.30
CA SER A 466 -3.84 8.19 -35.11
C SER A 466 -4.78 7.91 -36.28
N ASP A 467 -5.81 8.74 -36.45
CA ASP A 467 -6.34 9.10 -37.77
C ASP A 467 -7.08 10.44 -37.66
N GLY A 468 -6.71 11.39 -38.53
CA GLY A 468 -7.30 12.72 -38.61
C GLY A 468 -8.45 12.80 -39.61
N ALA A 469 -9.43 13.63 -39.31
CA ALA A 469 -10.23 14.38 -40.29
C ALA A 469 -10.90 15.57 -39.56
N GLY A 470 -10.72 16.77 -40.11
CA GLY A 470 -11.06 18.02 -39.46
C GLY A 470 -12.54 18.35 -39.41
N ASP A 471 -12.85 19.35 -38.58
CA ASP A 471 -13.83 20.36 -38.95
C ASP A 471 -13.43 21.71 -38.34
N GLU A 472 -13.30 22.71 -39.21
CA GLU A 472 -13.06 24.10 -38.86
C GLU A 472 -14.38 24.72 -38.38
N SER A 473 -14.40 25.29 -37.17
CA SER A 473 -15.26 26.44 -36.94
C SER A 473 -14.60 27.45 -36.02
N ASN A 474 -14.29 28.59 -36.63
CA ASN A 474 -13.81 29.81 -36.01
C ASN A 474 -14.84 30.39 -35.03
N ALA A 475 -14.41 30.71 -33.81
CA ALA A 475 -14.95 31.83 -33.05
C ALA A 475 -13.81 32.56 -32.35
N VAL A 476 -13.47 33.73 -32.88
CA VAL A 476 -12.48 34.68 -32.38
C VAL A 476 -13.18 35.75 -31.52
N ALA A 477 -12.41 36.26 -30.55
CA ALA A 477 -12.58 37.50 -29.76
C ALA A 477 -13.37 37.35 -28.44
N ASN A 478 -12.95 37.91 -27.30
CA ASN A 478 -11.99 39.00 -27.08
C ASN A 478 -11.46 39.01 -25.63
N SER A 479 -10.30 39.63 -25.48
CA SER A 479 -9.51 39.83 -24.26
C SER A 479 -10.08 40.85 -23.25
N SER A 480 -9.77 40.63 -21.97
CA SER A 480 -9.37 41.64 -20.94
C SER A 480 -8.94 40.84 -19.69
N GLY A 481 -7.79 40.99 -19.03
CA GLY A 481 -6.92 42.14 -18.81
C GLY A 481 -6.81 42.36 -17.29
N GLY A 482 -5.66 42.04 -16.68
CA GLY A 482 -5.18 42.69 -15.44
C GLY A 482 -5.07 41.86 -14.16
N GLY A 483 -3.84 41.81 -13.61
CA GLY A 483 -3.61 42.11 -12.19
C GLY A 483 -3.20 40.97 -11.26
N ALA A 484 -1.89 40.79 -11.07
CA ALA A 484 -1.32 40.25 -9.85
C ALA A 484 -1.51 41.25 -8.69
N PHE A 485 -1.93 40.78 -7.50
CA PHE A 485 -1.45 41.19 -6.16
C PHE A 485 -2.38 40.67 -5.04
N GLY A 486 -1.82 39.88 -4.12
CA GLY A 486 -2.12 39.94 -2.68
C GLY A 486 -3.44 39.37 -2.16
N LEU A 487 -3.43 38.08 -1.77
CA LEU A 487 -4.49 37.47 -0.95
C LEU A 487 -3.95 36.86 0.36
N LEU A 488 -2.92 37.51 0.93
CA LEU A 488 -2.37 37.15 2.26
C LEU A 488 -2.93 37.99 3.43
N THR A 489 -3.99 38.77 3.23
CA THR A 489 -4.47 39.73 4.26
C THR A 489 -5.92 39.57 4.71
N LEU A 490 -6.68 38.61 4.18
CA LEU A 490 -8.07 38.37 4.63
C LEU A 490 -8.25 37.23 5.63
N VAL A 491 -7.20 36.47 5.94
CA VAL A 491 -7.24 35.42 6.98
C VAL A 491 -6.91 35.96 8.39
N LEU A 492 -6.18 37.08 8.49
CA LEU A 492 -5.82 37.67 9.80
C LEU A 492 -6.96 38.45 10.49
N ALA A 493 -8.02 38.83 9.78
CA ALA A 493 -9.14 39.56 10.40
C ALA A 493 -10.13 38.65 11.16
N ALA A 494 -10.14 37.35 10.86
CA ALA A 494 -10.98 36.36 11.56
C ALA A 494 -10.34 35.87 12.88
N LEU A 495 -9.01 35.83 12.96
CA LEU A 495 -8.27 35.33 14.13
C LEU A 495 -8.22 36.32 15.32
N LEU A 496 -8.55 37.60 15.12
CA LEU A 496 -8.53 38.62 16.19
C LEU A 496 -9.89 38.87 16.88
N ARG A 497 -10.98 38.23 16.43
CA ARG A 497 -12.30 38.34 17.09
C ARG A 497 -12.63 37.18 18.04
N ILE A 498 -11.92 36.05 17.95
CA ILE A 498 -12.18 34.87 18.80
C ILE A 498 -11.31 34.87 20.07
N SER A 499 -10.14 35.52 20.06
CA SER A 499 -9.25 35.60 21.23
C SER A 499 -9.74 36.56 22.34
N ARG A 500 -10.72 37.41 22.06
CA ARG A 500 -11.31 38.34 23.05
C ARG A 500 -12.45 37.75 23.88
N TRP A 501 -12.96 36.56 23.53
CA TRP A 501 -14.06 35.93 24.25
C TRP A 501 -13.61 35.01 25.40
N PHE A 502 -12.37 34.50 25.36
CA PHE A 502 -11.86 33.53 26.35
C PHE A 502 -11.01 34.11 27.50
N ARG A 503 -10.85 35.44 27.61
CA ARG A 503 -10.08 36.08 28.71
C ARG A 503 -10.92 36.77 29.79
N GLY A 504 -12.25 36.59 29.78
CA GLY A 504 -13.14 37.23 30.75
C GLY A 504 -14.00 36.22 31.50
N GLY A 505 -13.43 35.44 32.41
CA GLY A 505 -14.27 34.61 33.27
C GLY A 505 -13.54 33.56 34.08
N PHE A 506 -12.60 33.95 34.95
CA PHE A 506 -12.37 33.26 36.22
C PHE A 506 -11.56 34.19 37.13
N GLY A 507 -12.24 34.79 38.12
CA GLY A 507 -11.61 35.69 39.07
C GLY A 507 -12.59 36.27 40.09
N ARG A 508 -12.66 35.59 41.25
CA ARG A 508 -12.88 36.08 42.63
C ARG A 508 -14.20 35.82 43.39
N SER A 509 -13.93 35.39 44.64
CA SER A 509 -14.69 35.47 45.91
C SER A 509 -15.51 34.22 46.25
N TYR A 510 -15.39 33.60 47.44
CA TYR A 510 -15.23 34.18 48.78
C TYR A 510 -14.48 33.26 49.78
N ALA A 511 -13.86 33.96 50.75
CA ALA A 511 -13.57 33.62 52.16
C ALA A 511 -12.59 32.50 52.50
#